data_AF-A0A520ISW3-F1
#
_entry.id   AF-A0A520ISW3-F1
#
_cell.length_a   1.000
_cell.length_b   1.000
_cell.length_c   1.000
_cell.angle_alpha   90.00
_cell.angle_beta   90.00
_cell.angle_gamma   90.00
#
_symmetry.space_group_name_H-M   'P 1'
#
loop_
_entity.id
_entity.type
_entity.pdbx_description
1 polymer ?
#
loop_
_entity_poly.entity_id
_entity_poly.type
_entity_poly.pdbx_seq_one_letter_code
_entity_poly.pdbx_strand_id
1 'polypeptide(L)' 'MENNQELNDKQKSLVAISSLTAKGDITVLKTHLNKGLDAGLTISEIKEELVQLYAYCGFPRSLNAISAFMAVVEE' A
#
# COMPACT_ATOMS: atom_id res chain seq x y z
N MET A 1 21.90 -24.41 -0.28
CA MET A 1 21.76 -23.43 -1.37
C MET A 1 20.92 -22.29 -0.80
N GLU A 2 21.51 -21.11 -0.58
CA GLU A 2 20.74 -19.92 -0.19
C GLU A 2 19.88 -19.50 -1.40
N ASN A 3 18.57 -19.69 -1.28
CA ASN A 3 17.62 -19.11 -2.22
C ASN A 3 17.53 -17.61 -1.91
N ASN A 4 18.28 -16.79 -2.64
CA ASN A 4 18.11 -15.35 -2.60
C ASN A 4 16.82 -15.00 -3.39
N GLN A 5 15.65 -15.22 -2.78
CA GLN A 5 14.36 -14.88 -3.36
C GLN A 5 14.16 -13.37 -3.26
N GLU A 6 14.52 -12.66 -4.32
CA GLU A 6 14.24 -11.23 -4.44
C GLU A 6 12.74 -10.99 -4.60
N LEU A 7 12.23 -9.94 -3.94
CA LEU A 7 10.87 -9.48 -4.12
C LEU A 7 10.70 -8.89 -5.53
N ASN A 8 9.61 -9.26 -6.21
CA ASN A 8 9.24 -8.60 -7.46
C ASN A 8 8.71 -7.18 -7.21
N ASP A 9 8.51 -6.39 -8.27
CA ASP A 9 8.16 -4.97 -8.13
C ASP A 9 6.78 -4.73 -7.48
N LYS A 10 5.82 -5.63 -7.69
CA LYS A 10 4.53 -5.60 -6.99
C LYS A 10 4.72 -5.82 -5.50
N GLN A 11 5.50 -6.83 -5.12
CA GLN A 11 5.79 -7.16 -3.73
C GLN A 11 6.55 -6.02 -3.03
N LYS A 12 7.54 -5.41 -3.69
CA LYS A 12 8.24 -4.23 -3.17
C LYS A 12 7.28 -3.05 -2.95
N SER A 13 6.34 -2.86 -3.86
CA SER A 13 5.32 -1.80 -3.76
C SER A 13 4.36 -2.04 -2.60
N LEU A 14 3.88 -3.28 -2.39
CA LEU A 14 3.08 -3.67 -1.22
C LEU A 14 3.83 -3.36 0.08
N VAL A 15 5.11 -3.74 0.18
CA VAL A 15 5.93 -3.45 1.38
C VAL A 15 5.98 -1.95 1.66
N ALA A 16 6.18 -1.13 0.63
CA ALA A 16 6.23 0.31 0.77
C ALA A 16 4.88 0.89 1.22
N ILE A 17 3.77 0.52 0.57
CA ILE A 17 2.41 0.97 0.89
C ILE A 17 2.04 0.58 2.33
N SER A 18 2.28 -0.68 2.73
CA SER A 18 2.08 -1.17 4.09
C SER A 18 2.86 -0.35 5.12
N SER A 19 4.15 -0.12 4.88
CA SER A 19 5.01 0.60 5.82
C SER A 19 4.59 2.06 6.00
N LEU A 20 4.22 2.73 4.92
CA LEU A 20 3.77 4.13 4.93
C LEU A 20 2.40 4.26 5.58
N THR A 21 1.51 3.29 5.36
CA THR A 21 0.21 3.21 6.05
C THR A 21 0.37 3.02 7.55
N ALA A 22 1.25 2.11 7.98
CA ALA A 22 1.54 1.86 9.38
C ALA A 22 2.15 3.09 10.09
N LYS A 23 3.07 3.79 9.41
CA LYS A 23 3.63 5.08 9.87
C LYS A 23 2.59 6.21 9.82
N GLY A 24 1.60 6.07 8.93
CA GLY A 24 0.58 7.04 8.56
C GLY A 24 1.14 8.31 7.94
N ASP A 25 2.12 8.13 7.06
CA ASP A 25 2.76 9.17 6.27
C ASP A 25 2.00 9.38 4.95
N ILE A 26 0.83 10.01 5.04
CA ILE A 26 -0.17 10.05 3.95
C ILE A 26 0.35 10.75 2.69
N THR A 27 1.17 11.80 2.85
CA THR A 27 1.72 12.55 1.72
C THR A 27 2.61 11.66 0.86
N VAL A 28 3.52 10.89 1.48
CA VAL A 28 4.40 9.97 0.77
C VAL A 28 3.65 8.73 0.28
N LEU A 29 2.64 8.28 1.05
CA LEU A 29 1.78 7.15 0.68
C LEU A 29 1.12 7.37 -0.68
N LYS A 30 0.56 8.55 -0.98
CA LYS A 30 -0.07 8.84 -2.29
C LYS A 30 0.86 8.59 -3.48
N THR A 31 2.14 8.98 -3.36
CA THR A 31 3.14 8.71 -4.41
C THR A 31 3.39 7.22 -4.57
N HIS A 32 3.43 6.46 -3.47
CA HIS A 32 3.67 5.01 -3.52
C HIS A 32 2.44 4.21 -3.96
N LEU A 33 1.22 4.72 -3.74
CA LEU A 33 0.00 4.14 -4.29
C LEU A 33 0.00 4.20 -5.82
N ASN A 34 0.36 5.36 -6.41
CA ASN A 34 0.54 5.49 -7.86
C ASN A 34 1.63 4.53 -8.38
N LYS A 35 2.80 4.49 -7.73
CA LYS A 35 3.86 3.53 -8.10
C LYS A 35 3.42 2.08 -8.02
N GLY A 36 2.57 1.75 -7.04
CA GLY A 36 2.00 0.41 -6.91
C GLY A 36 1.12 0.04 -8.10
N LEU A 37 0.26 0.97 -8.53
CA LEU A 37 -0.55 0.80 -9.75
C LEU A 37 0.32 0.67 -11.00
N ASP A 38 1.36 1.51 -11.14
CA ASP A 38 2.32 1.44 -12.26
C ASP A 38 3.10 0.10 -12.28
N ALA A 39 3.41 -0.45 -11.10
CA ALA A 39 4.01 -1.78 -10.95
C ALA A 39 3.02 -2.92 -11.25
N GLY A 40 1.76 -2.60 -11.54
CA GLY A 40 0.70 -3.53 -11.92
C GLY A 40 -0.07 -4.13 -10.74
N LEU A 41 0.00 -3.54 -9.55
CA LEU A 41 -0.97 -3.86 -8.50
C LEU A 41 -2.36 -3.41 -8.95
N THR A 42 -3.35 -4.25 -8.71
CA THR A 42 -4.74 -3.91 -8.97
C THR A 42 -5.30 -3.06 -7.85
N ILE A 43 -6.38 -2.32 -8.16
CA ILE A 43 -7.11 -1.55 -7.15
C ILE A 43 -7.59 -2.45 -6.01
N SER A 44 -8.02 -3.67 -6.34
CA SER A 44 -8.47 -4.65 -5.35
C SER A 44 -7.34 -5.10 -4.42
N GLU A 45 -6.15 -5.39 -4.95
CA GLU A 45 -5.00 -5.82 -4.13
C GLU A 45 -4.60 -4.74 -3.11
N ILE A 46 -4.48 -3.48 -3.56
CA ILE A 46 -4.14 -2.37 -2.66
C ILE A 46 -5.26 -2.15 -1.63
N LYS A 47 -6.53 -2.20 -2.05
CA LYS A 47 -7.66 -2.02 -1.13
C LYS A 47 -7.69 -3.10 -0.05
N GLU A 48 -7.53 -4.36 -0.42
CA GLU A 48 -7.49 -5.49 0.53
C GLU A 48 -6.30 -5.39 1.49
N GLU A 49 -5.13 -4.99 1.01
CA GLU A 49 -3.96 -4.72 1.87
C GLU A 49 -4.28 -3.65 2.93
N LEU A 50 -4.86 -2.53 2.52
CA LEU A 50 -5.21 -1.44 3.43
C LEU A 50 -6.30 -1.85 4.44
N VAL A 51 -7.27 -2.65 4.01
CA VAL A 51 -8.29 -3.24 4.89
C VAL A 51 -7.64 -4.21 5.88
N GLN A 52 -6.70 -5.04 5.45
CA GLN A 52 -6.00 -5.99 6.33
C GLN A 52 -5.19 -5.25 7.42
N LEU A 53 -4.59 -4.11 7.08
CA LEU A 53 -3.85 -3.28 8.03
C LEU A 53 -4.72 -2.69 9.15
N TYR A 54 -6.05 -2.69 9.03
CA TYR A 54 -6.95 -2.34 10.15
C TYR A 54 -6.61 -3.15 11.41
N ALA A 55 -6.40 -4.46 11.25
CA ALA A 55 -6.14 -5.36 12.37
C ALA A 55 -4.78 -5.14 13.04
N TYR A 56 -3.81 -4.55 12.33
CA TYR A 56 -2.42 -4.40 12.78
C TYR A 56 -2.05 -2.97 13.17
N CYS A 57 -2.62 -1.98 12.49
CA CYS A 57 -2.30 -0.56 12.63
C CYS A 57 -3.47 0.26 13.19
N GLY A 58 -4.63 -0.37 13.40
CA GLY A 58 -5.83 0.24 13.92
C GLY A 58 -6.64 1.03 12.89
N PHE A 59 -7.86 1.35 13.28
CA PHE A 59 -8.87 2.02 12.44
C PHE A 59 -8.40 3.34 11.81
N PRO A 60 -7.78 4.28 12.56
CA PRO A 60 -7.44 5.59 11.99
C PRO A 60 -6.41 5.50 10.86
N ARG A 61 -5.42 4.61 10.98
CA ARG A 61 -4.35 4.48 9.97
C ARG A 61 -4.86 3.83 8.69
N SER A 62 -5.56 2.71 8.84
CA SER A 62 -6.16 1.98 7.71
C SER A 62 -7.17 2.84 6.95
N LEU A 63 -8.11 3.49 7.65
CA LEU A 63 -9.11 4.33 6.98
C LEU A 63 -8.51 5.55 6.29
N ASN A 64 -7.57 6.26 6.92
CA ASN A 64 -6.93 7.42 6.30
C ASN A 64 -6.19 7.02 5.02
N ALA A 65 -5.55 5.84 5.02
CA ALA A 65 -4.89 5.30 3.83
C ALA A 65 -5.91 4.92 2.74
N ILE A 66 -7.05 4.31 3.10
CA ILE A 66 -8.13 4.01 2.15
C ILE A 66 -8.67 5.29 1.52
N SER A 67 -8.95 6.34 2.31
CA SER A 67 -9.40 7.63 1.78
C SER A 67 -8.36 8.26 0.86
N ALA A 68 -7.07 8.19 1.22
CA ALA A 68 -5.99 8.67 0.35
C ALA A 68 -5.90 7.87 -0.96
N PHE A 69 -6.11 6.56 -0.90
CA PHE A 69 -6.10 5.71 -2.08
C PHE A 69 -7.29 5.97 -3.00
N MET A 70 -8.50 6.16 -2.45
CA MET A 70 -9.67 6.55 -3.25
C MET A 70 -9.43 7.87 -3.99
N ALA A 71 -8.81 8.86 -3.34
CA ALA A 71 -8.45 10.12 -4.00
C ALA A 71 -7.47 9.90 -5.18
N VAL A 72 -6.52 8.96 -5.06
CA VAL A 72 -5.60 8.62 -6.17
C VAL A 72 -6.32 7.92 -7.32
N VAL A 73 -7.32 7.09 -7.04
CA VAL A 73 -8.09 6.36 -8.07
C VAL A 73 -9.05 7.28 -8.83
N GLU A 74 -9.46 8.39 -8.22
CA GLU A 74 -10.37 9.37 -8.81
C GLU A 74 -9.66 10.50 -9.60
N GLU A 75 -8.32 10.58 -9.51
CA GLU A 75 -7.47 11.51 -10.28
C GLU A 75 -7.28 11.05 -11.73
#